data_AF-N1V119-F1
#
_entry.id   AF-N1V119-F1
#
_cell.length_a   1.000
_cell.length_b   1.000
_cell.length_c   1.000
_cell.angle_alpha   90.00
_cell.angle_beta   90.00
_cell.angle_gamma   90.00
#
_symmetry.space_group_name_H-M   'P 1'
#
loop_
_entity.id
_entity.type
_entity.pdbx_description
1 polymer ?
#
loop_
_entity_poly.entity_id
_entity_poly.type
_entity_poly.pdbx_seq_one_letter_code
_entity_poly.pdbx_strand_id
1 'polypeptide(L)'
;MDPQAHRTRAPLAGAGVVLALLLAGCSSLNPGTSDAADTAAQFHTALSSGDAQAACSLLAPGTVEKLEDGSDGSCAQKLGQLQLDPASAVQQSQAFGSNAQVQLDADTVFLTLSGDRWKITAAGCTSRGEKPYDCEVEGG
;
A
#
# COMPACT_ATOMS: atom_id res chain seq x y z
N MET A 1 52.50 -7.09 66.33
CA MET A 1 52.18 -8.51 66.56
C MET A 1 51.33 -9.00 65.40
N ASP A 2 51.91 -9.81 64.52
CA ASP A 2 51.27 -10.61 63.46
C ASP A 2 50.44 -11.77 64.06
N PRO A 3 49.37 -12.27 63.40
CA PRO A 3 49.57 -13.21 62.30
C PRO A 3 48.59 -13.11 61.10
N GLN A 4 49.18 -13.18 59.90
CA GLN A 4 48.85 -14.03 58.72
C GLN A 4 47.50 -14.79 58.69
N ALA A 5 46.75 -14.63 57.58
CA ALA A 5 46.19 -15.77 56.80
C ALA A 5 45.66 -15.30 55.44
N HIS A 6 46.45 -15.51 54.39
CA HIS A 6 46.00 -15.44 53.00
C HIS A 6 45.09 -16.63 52.66
N ARG A 7 43.98 -16.40 51.94
CA ARG A 7 43.46 -17.31 50.90
C ARG A 7 42.46 -16.59 49.99
N THR A 8 42.95 -16.30 48.80
CA THR A 8 42.32 -15.81 47.57
C THR A 8 41.05 -16.55 47.18
N ARG A 9 40.03 -15.82 46.68
CA ARG A 9 39.15 -16.19 45.55
C ARG A 9 38.32 -14.98 45.07
N ALA A 10 38.13 -14.94 43.76
CA ALA A 10 37.95 -13.80 42.85
C ALA A 10 36.58 -13.06 42.90
N PRO A 11 36.49 -11.83 42.34
CA PRO A 11 35.30 -10.99 42.39
C PRO A 11 34.29 -11.37 41.29
N LEU A 12 33.03 -11.58 41.66
CA LEU A 12 31.93 -11.76 40.72
C LEU A 12 31.22 -10.42 40.53
N ALA A 13 31.68 -9.69 39.51
CA ALA A 13 30.97 -8.57 38.92
C ALA A 13 29.73 -9.10 38.19
N GLY A 14 28.54 -8.91 38.78
CA GLY A 14 27.26 -9.18 38.13
C GLY A 14 26.71 -7.90 37.51
N ALA A 15 27.08 -7.61 36.27
CA ALA A 15 26.47 -6.55 35.47
C ALA A 15 25.03 -6.96 35.12
N GLY A 16 24.05 -6.23 35.67
CA GLY A 16 22.64 -6.40 35.34
C GLY A 16 22.38 -6.06 33.88
N VAL A 17 22.05 -7.06 33.08
CA VAL A 17 21.57 -6.90 31.70
C VAL A 17 20.16 -6.30 31.77
N VAL A 18 20.04 -5.02 31.43
CA VAL A 18 18.75 -4.37 31.21
C VAL A 18 18.16 -4.94 29.92
N LEU A 19 17.18 -5.82 30.06
CA LEU A 19 16.41 -6.41 28.98
C LEU A 19 15.52 -5.32 28.35
N ALA A 20 16.01 -4.68 27.28
CA ALA A 20 15.22 -3.80 26.45
C ALA A 20 14.18 -4.64 25.67
N LEU A 21 12.98 -4.76 26.22
CA LEU A 21 11.80 -5.25 25.51
C LEU A 21 11.49 -4.28 24.36
N LEU A 22 11.98 -4.61 23.16
CA LEU A 22 11.51 -3.98 21.92
C LEU A 22 10.04 -4.36 21.75
N LEU A 23 9.14 -3.43 22.02
CA LEU A 23 7.76 -3.51 21.54
C LEU A 23 7.79 -3.39 20.01
N ALA A 24 8.01 -4.50 19.31
CA ALA A 24 7.70 -4.61 17.89
C ALA A 24 6.17 -4.57 17.77
N GLY A 25 5.65 -3.35 17.58
CA GLY A 25 4.23 -3.06 17.50
C GLY A 25 3.55 -3.86 16.39
N CYS A 26 2.39 -4.42 16.73
CA CYS A 26 1.49 -5.11 15.83
C CYS A 26 0.96 -4.16 14.75
N SER A 27 1.51 -4.22 13.54
CA SER A 27 0.95 -3.56 12.36
C SER A 27 0.85 -4.54 11.19
N SER A 28 0.08 -5.62 11.35
CA SER A 28 -0.36 -6.43 10.21
C SER A 28 -1.53 -7.32 10.60
N LEU A 29 -2.63 -6.72 11.05
CA LEU A 29 -3.88 -7.48 11.22
C LEU A 29 -4.44 -7.96 9.86
N ASN A 30 -3.90 -7.47 8.73
CA ASN A 30 -4.19 -8.01 7.41
C ASN A 30 -3.05 -7.68 6.42
N PRO A 31 -2.16 -8.64 6.08
CA PRO A 31 -0.97 -8.36 5.27
C PRO A 31 -1.28 -7.75 3.89
N GLY A 32 -2.46 -8.01 3.32
CA GLY A 32 -2.85 -7.43 2.04
C GLY A 32 -3.26 -5.95 2.09
N THR A 33 -3.50 -5.38 3.27
CA THR A 33 -4.04 -4.02 3.41
C THR A 33 -2.97 -2.93 3.16
N SER A 34 -1.74 -3.12 3.65
CA SER A 34 -0.63 -2.19 3.38
C SER A 34 -0.24 -2.21 1.91
N ASP A 35 -0.10 -3.41 1.33
CA ASP A 35 0.39 -3.57 -0.04
C ASP A 35 -0.62 -3.00 -1.07
N ALA A 36 -1.92 -3.12 -0.78
CA ALA A 36 -2.98 -2.48 -1.56
C ALA A 36 -2.89 -0.94 -1.48
N ALA A 37 -2.67 -0.40 -0.27
CA ALA A 37 -2.51 1.04 -0.06
C ALA A 37 -1.28 1.59 -0.79
N ASP A 38 -0.15 0.89 -0.72
CA ASP A 38 1.08 1.25 -1.41
C ASP A 38 0.90 1.23 -2.93
N THR A 39 0.15 0.25 -3.47
CA THR A 39 -0.16 0.18 -4.91
C THR A 39 -1.00 1.37 -5.36
N ALA A 40 -2.01 1.76 -4.58
CA ALA A 40 -2.83 2.94 -4.88
C ALA A 40 -2.03 4.25 -4.80
N ALA A 41 -1.17 4.41 -3.78
CA ALA A 41 -0.30 5.56 -3.66
C ALA A 41 0.73 5.66 -4.80
N GLN A 42 1.28 4.52 -5.24
CA GLN A 42 2.18 4.46 -6.41
C GLN A 42 1.50 4.90 -7.69
N PHE A 43 0.22 4.56 -7.88
CA PHE A 43 -0.56 4.97 -9.04
C PHE A 43 -0.71 6.49 -9.12
N HIS A 44 -1.14 7.15 -8.04
CA HIS A 44 -1.22 8.62 -8.03
C HIS A 44 0.14 9.30 -8.13
N THR A 45 1.19 8.70 -7.55
CA THR A 45 2.56 9.21 -7.69
C THR A 45 2.99 9.18 -9.16
N ALA A 46 2.72 8.09 -9.88
CA ALA A 46 3.01 7.96 -11.30
C ALA A 46 2.20 8.95 -12.16
N LEU A 47 0.92 9.14 -11.87
CA LEU A 47 0.11 10.15 -12.56
C LEU A 47 0.65 11.57 -12.33
N SER A 48 0.96 11.90 -11.07
CA SER A 48 1.45 13.24 -10.69
C SER A 48 2.83 13.56 -11.27
N SER A 49 3.66 12.54 -11.53
CA SER A 49 4.96 12.69 -12.19
C SER A 49 4.88 12.67 -13.72
N GLY A 50 3.68 12.44 -14.29
CA GLY A 50 3.48 12.29 -15.73
C GLY A 50 3.92 10.93 -16.29
N ASP A 51 4.24 9.95 -15.44
CA ASP A 51 4.60 8.59 -15.82
C ASP A 51 3.35 7.71 -16.02
N ALA A 52 2.58 8.03 -17.06
CA ALA A 52 1.36 7.29 -17.39
C ALA A 52 1.63 5.82 -17.74
N GLN A 53 2.85 5.47 -18.16
CA GLN A 53 3.23 4.09 -18.42
C GLN A 53 3.38 3.29 -17.12
N ALA A 54 4.03 3.87 -16.10
CA ALA A 54 4.08 3.27 -14.77
C ALA A 54 2.67 3.15 -14.16
N ALA A 55 1.84 4.18 -14.28
CA ALA A 55 0.44 4.15 -13.82
C ALA A 55 -0.34 3.02 -14.51
N CYS A 56 -0.24 2.91 -15.84
CA CYS A 56 -0.87 1.85 -16.62
C CYS A 56 -0.43 0.44 -16.16
N SER A 57 0.85 0.26 -15.82
CA SER A 57 1.37 -1.03 -15.37
C SER A 57 0.75 -1.53 -14.06
N LEU A 58 0.15 -0.65 -13.26
CA LEU A 58 -0.52 -0.97 -12.01
C LEU A 58 -1.97 -1.40 -12.22
N LEU A 59 -2.55 -1.16 -13.39
CA LEU A 59 -3.92 -1.57 -13.71
C LEU A 59 -4.02 -3.09 -13.93
N ALA A 60 -5.19 -3.64 -13.61
CA ALA A 60 -5.54 -5.01 -13.95
C ALA A 60 -5.70 -5.15 -15.48
N PRO A 61 -5.41 -6.33 -16.06
CA PRO A 61 -5.55 -6.54 -17.51
C PRO A 61 -6.92 -6.15 -18.06
N GLY A 62 -8.01 -6.54 -17.38
CA GLY A 62 -9.37 -6.18 -17.80
C GLY A 62 -9.66 -4.67 -17.75
N THR A 63 -9.01 -3.93 -16.84
CA THR A 63 -9.10 -2.47 -16.77
C THR A 63 -8.31 -1.81 -17.90
N VAL A 64 -7.13 -2.35 -18.25
CA VAL A 64 -6.37 -1.90 -19.42
C VAL A 64 -7.19 -2.11 -20.69
N GLU A 65 -7.72 -3.33 -20.90
CA GLU A 65 -8.56 -3.67 -22.04
C GLU A 65 -9.78 -2.73 -22.13
N LYS A 66 -10.45 -2.49 -21.01
CA LYS A 66 -11.63 -1.62 -20.97
C LYS A 66 -11.29 -0.15 -21.25
N LEU A 67 -10.17 0.33 -20.73
CA LEU A 67 -9.71 1.69 -20.99
C LEU A 67 -9.38 1.86 -22.48
N GLU A 68 -8.71 0.89 -23.08
CA GLU A 68 -8.34 0.89 -24.50
C GLU A 68 -9.54 0.64 -25.43
N ASP A 69 -10.68 0.19 -24.91
CA ASP A 69 -11.92 -0.02 -25.66
C ASP A 69 -12.47 1.28 -26.32
N GLY A 70 -13.20 1.10 -27.42
CA GLY A 70 -13.86 2.17 -28.17
C GLY A 70 -12.93 3.00 -29.05
N SER A 71 -12.22 3.97 -28.47
CA SER A 71 -11.40 4.94 -29.21
C SER A 71 -9.93 4.52 -29.29
N ASP A 72 -9.22 4.89 -30.36
CA ASP A 72 -7.78 4.62 -30.48
C ASP A 72 -6.97 5.24 -29.33
N GLY A 73 -5.96 4.52 -28.86
CA GLY A 73 -4.99 5.00 -27.88
C GLY A 73 -4.60 3.92 -26.89
N SER A 74 -3.31 3.86 -26.56
CA SER A 74 -2.83 2.97 -25.49
C SER A 74 -3.34 3.43 -24.13
N CYS A 75 -3.32 2.52 -23.16
CA CYS A 75 -3.71 2.78 -21.79
C CYS A 75 -2.96 3.98 -21.18
N ALA A 76 -1.66 4.13 -21.44
CA ALA A 76 -0.90 5.30 -21.00
C ALA A 76 -1.39 6.61 -21.65
N GLN A 77 -1.71 6.58 -22.96
CA GLN A 77 -2.24 7.76 -23.65
C GLN A 77 -3.61 8.16 -23.09
N LYS A 78 -4.48 7.19 -22.81
CA LYS A 78 -5.81 7.44 -22.26
C LYS A 78 -5.75 7.91 -20.81
N LEU A 79 -4.95 7.28 -19.95
CA LEU A 79 -4.72 7.77 -18.58
C LEU A 79 -4.22 9.22 -18.57
N GLY A 80 -3.33 9.61 -19.47
CA GLY A 80 -2.88 11.00 -19.56
C GLY A 80 -3.97 12.00 -19.98
N GLN A 81 -5.05 11.52 -20.60
CA GLN A 81 -6.20 12.33 -21.02
C GLN A 81 -7.30 12.39 -19.96
N LEU A 82 -7.44 11.37 -19.10
CA LEU A 82 -8.27 11.44 -17.91
C LEU A 82 -7.51 12.26 -16.86
N GLN A 83 -7.78 13.56 -16.77
CA GLN A 83 -7.18 14.41 -15.71
C GLN A 83 -7.78 14.01 -14.35
N LEU A 84 -7.27 12.92 -13.77
CA LEU A 84 -7.64 12.47 -12.43
C LEU A 84 -7.11 13.45 -11.38
N ASP A 85 -7.94 13.73 -10.38
CA ASP A 85 -7.51 14.56 -9.25
C ASP A 85 -6.34 13.86 -8.51
N PRO A 86 -5.24 14.58 -8.25
CA PRO A 86 -4.13 14.01 -7.49
C PRO A 86 -4.59 13.66 -6.07
N ALA A 87 -4.33 12.42 -5.65
CA ALA A 87 -4.53 11.96 -4.28
C ALA A 87 -3.20 11.46 -3.72
N SER A 88 -2.93 11.70 -2.44
CA SER A 88 -1.63 11.43 -1.83
C SER A 88 -1.71 10.81 -0.44
N ALA A 89 -2.77 11.10 0.30
CA ALA A 89 -2.90 10.67 1.69
C ALA A 89 -3.89 9.51 1.79
N VAL A 90 -3.38 8.30 2.05
CA VAL A 90 -4.23 7.14 2.36
C VAL A 90 -4.94 7.38 3.70
N GLN A 91 -6.27 7.43 3.65
CA GLN A 91 -7.13 7.61 4.82
C GLN A 91 -7.56 6.26 5.40
N GLN A 92 -7.88 5.31 4.53
CA GLN A 92 -8.31 3.97 4.91
C GLN A 92 -7.91 2.96 3.85
N SER A 93 -7.53 1.76 4.28
CA SER A 93 -7.36 0.61 3.40
C SER A 93 -8.01 -0.60 4.04
N GLN A 94 -8.71 -1.40 3.23
CA GLN A 94 -9.38 -2.62 3.66
C GLN A 94 -9.23 -3.68 2.57
N ALA A 95 -8.69 -4.85 2.93
CA ALA A 95 -8.65 -6.01 2.04
C ALA A 95 -9.62 -7.11 2.49
N PHE A 96 -10.35 -7.67 1.54
CA PHE A 96 -11.35 -8.71 1.68
C PHE A 96 -11.00 -9.89 0.76
N GLY A 97 -10.21 -10.83 1.28
CA GLY A 97 -9.67 -11.93 0.47
C GLY A 97 -8.74 -11.40 -0.62
N SER A 98 -9.10 -11.63 -1.89
CA SER A 98 -8.34 -11.18 -3.05
C SER A 98 -8.74 -9.80 -3.57
N ASN A 99 -9.60 -9.06 -2.87
CA ASN A 99 -10.03 -7.72 -3.26
C ASN A 99 -9.65 -6.70 -2.19
N ALA A 100 -9.48 -5.44 -2.57
CA ALA A 100 -9.24 -4.36 -1.62
C ALA A 100 -9.90 -3.05 -2.06
N GLN A 101 -10.20 -2.21 -1.09
CA GLN A 101 -10.60 -0.82 -1.27
C GLN A 101 -9.63 0.06 -0.49
N VAL A 102 -9.12 1.09 -1.16
CA VAL A 102 -8.26 2.12 -0.57
C VAL A 102 -8.93 3.48 -0.76
N GLN A 103 -9.19 4.18 0.33
CA GLN A 103 -9.68 5.54 0.32
C GLN A 103 -8.50 6.48 0.55
N LEU A 104 -8.28 7.38 -0.40
CA LEU A 104 -7.35 8.49 -0.31
C LEU A 104 -8.12 9.80 -0.05
N ASP A 105 -7.39 10.90 0.10
CA ASP A 105 -7.92 12.24 0.32
C ASP A 105 -8.81 12.76 -0.82
N ALA A 106 -8.53 12.37 -2.07
CA ALA A 106 -9.28 12.80 -3.26
C ALA A 106 -9.73 11.65 -4.17
N ASP A 107 -9.52 10.40 -3.77
CA ASP A 107 -9.88 9.23 -4.60
C ASP A 107 -10.30 8.03 -3.73
N THR A 108 -11.11 7.14 -4.30
CA THR A 108 -11.26 5.75 -3.85
C THR A 108 -10.77 4.81 -4.95
N VAL A 109 -9.85 3.92 -4.60
CA VAL A 109 -9.25 2.94 -5.51
C VAL A 109 -9.71 1.54 -5.11
N PHE A 110 -10.13 0.76 -6.11
CA PHE A 110 -10.46 -0.65 -5.95
C PHE A 110 -9.37 -1.52 -6.59
N LEU A 111 -8.99 -2.59 -5.90
CA LEU A 111 -7.90 -3.47 -6.31
C LEU A 111 -8.29 -4.93 -6.24
N THR A 112 -7.64 -5.74 -7.06
CA THR A 112 -7.68 -7.20 -7.03
C THR A 112 -6.27 -7.79 -6.97
N LEU A 113 -6.11 -8.93 -6.30
CA LEU A 113 -4.84 -9.65 -6.24
C LEU A 113 -4.69 -10.51 -7.51
N SER A 114 -3.72 -10.18 -8.35
CA SER A 114 -3.37 -10.93 -9.55
C SER A 114 -2.05 -11.66 -9.32
N GLY A 115 -2.16 -12.94 -8.95
CA GLY A 115 -1.02 -13.71 -8.46
C GLY A 115 -0.61 -13.24 -7.06
N ASP A 116 0.60 -12.70 -6.96
CA ASP A 116 1.19 -12.16 -5.72
C ASP A 116 1.21 -10.62 -5.70
N ARG A 117 0.57 -9.95 -6.68
CA ARG A 117 0.58 -8.49 -6.80
C ARG A 117 -0.82 -7.91 -6.86
N TRP A 118 -1.03 -6.82 -6.14
CA TRP A 118 -2.23 -6.01 -6.28
C TRP A 118 -2.25 -5.29 -7.63
N LYS A 119 -3.44 -5.23 -8.22
CA LYS A 119 -3.73 -4.54 -9.47
C LYS A 119 -4.99 -3.71 -9.30
N ILE A 120 -4.96 -2.50 -9.84
CA ILE A 120 -6.08 -1.56 -9.76
C ILE A 120 -7.15 -1.98 -10.76
N THR A 121 -8.36 -2.22 -10.27
CA THR A 121 -9.52 -2.51 -11.10
C THR A 121 -10.37 -1.27 -11.36
N ALA A 122 -10.34 -0.29 -10.45
CA ALA A 122 -10.97 1.01 -10.65
C ALA A 122 -10.29 2.12 -9.83
N ALA A 123 -10.29 3.36 -10.34
CA ALA A 123 -9.72 4.55 -9.72
C ALA A 123 -10.46 5.82 -10.19
N GLY A 124 -10.21 6.95 -9.52
CA GLY A 124 -11.01 8.17 -9.70
C GLY A 124 -12.46 7.98 -9.23
N CYS A 125 -12.69 7.18 -8.20
CA CYS A 125 -14.03 6.76 -7.82
C CYS A 125 -14.66 7.65 -6.75
N THR A 126 -15.87 8.15 -7.04
CA THR A 126 -16.69 8.93 -6.12
C THR A 126 -17.84 8.10 -5.56
N SER A 127 -18.05 8.16 -4.23
CA SER A 127 -19.16 7.46 -3.58
C SER A 127 -20.52 8.04 -3.99
N ARG A 128 -21.50 7.14 -4.22
CA ARG A 128 -22.87 7.48 -4.65
C ARG A 128 -23.92 6.99 -3.65
N GLY A 129 -23.55 6.84 -2.37
CA GLY A 129 -24.41 6.27 -1.34
C GLY A 129 -24.56 4.75 -1.51
N GLU A 130 -25.80 4.27 -1.62
CA GLU A 130 -26.09 2.83 -1.80
C GLU A 130 -25.91 2.33 -3.25
N LYS A 131 -25.55 3.23 -4.18
CA LYS A 131 -25.27 2.88 -5.58
C LYS A 131 -23.79 2.49 -5.74
N PRO A 132 -23.44 1.75 -6.82
CA PRO A 132 -22.05 1.58 -7.20
C PRO A 132 -21.32 2.92 -7.30
N TYR A 133 -20.02 2.90 -7.01
CA TYR A 133 -19.17 4.08 -7.18
C TYR A 133 -19.17 4.53 -8.64
N ASP A 134 -18.99 5.83 -8.83
CA ASP A 134 -18.83 6.45 -10.14
C ASP A 134 -17.33 6.64 -10.37
N CYS A 135 -16.73 5.88 -11.29
CA CYS A 135 -15.30 5.79 -11.47
C CYS A 135 -14.87 6.30 -12.83
N GLU A 136 -13.81 7.10 -12.87
CA GLU A 136 -13.19 7.59 -14.10
C GLU A 136 -12.43 6.47 -14.84
N VAL A 137 -11.78 5.57 -14.08
CA VAL A 137 -11.11 4.38 -14.61
C VAL A 137 -11.79 3.16 -14.02
N GLU A 138 -12.28 2.24 -14.85
CA GLU A 138 -12.89 1.00 -14.39
C GLU A 138 -12.69 -0.17 -15.38
N GLY A 139 -12.51 -1.37 -14.83
CA GLY A 139 -12.60 -2.63 -15.58
C GLY A 139 -14.03 -3.14 -15.64
N GLY A 140 -14.34 -3.91 -16.69
CA GLY A 140 -15.65 -4.56 -16.88
C GLY A 140 -15.89 -5.76 -15.98
#